data_AF-A0A9D5ZHL0-F1
#
_entry.id   AF-A0A9D5ZHL0-F1
#
_cell.length_a   1.000
_cell.length_b   1.000
_cell.length_c   1.000
_cell.angle_alpha   90.00
_cell.angle_beta   90.00
_cell.angle_gamma   90.00
#
_symmetry.space_group_name_H-M   'P 1'
#
loop_
_entity.id
_entity.type
_entity.pdbx_description
1 polymer ?
#
loop_
_entity_poly.entity_id
_entity_poly.type
_entity_poly.pdbx_seq_one_letter_code
_entity_poly.pdbx_strand_id
1 'polypeptide(L)'
;MAARLKGWGDFQRWCRSRRLKALPAHAWTIAAYLRWVELRQGVEGARAALTAISREHLLRSARVPERLPTVQRTMALIERRAETHGDRAALFDERDVLADVPDAPDAPEPSGPPAEGRRWRPALTPRLVRRRGG
;
A
#
# COMPACT_ATOMS: atom_id res chain seq x y z
N MET A 1 17.67 2.81 20.09
CA MET A 1 18.67 2.05 19.31
C MET A 1 17.96 1.03 18.44
N ALA A 2 17.90 1.24 17.12
CA ALA A 2 17.31 0.27 16.20
C ALA A 2 18.21 -0.97 16.15
N ALA A 3 17.72 -2.10 16.64
CA ALA A 3 18.44 -3.37 16.57
C ALA A 3 18.69 -3.72 15.10
N ARG A 4 19.96 -3.71 14.68
CA ARG A 4 20.43 -4.18 13.37
C ARG A 4 20.13 -5.68 13.27
N LEU A 5 18.97 -6.03 12.73
CA LEU A 5 18.57 -7.43 12.64
C LEU A 5 19.28 -8.16 11.50
N LYS A 6 19.79 -9.33 11.85
CA LYS A 6 20.44 -10.32 10.97
C LYS A 6 19.43 -10.82 9.94
N GLY A 7 19.31 -10.15 8.79
CA GLY A 7 18.25 -10.35 7.79
C GLY A 7 17.96 -11.81 7.42
N TRP A 8 18.98 -12.65 7.25
CA TRP A 8 18.80 -14.08 6.94
C TRP A 8 18.31 -14.92 8.12
N GLY A 9 18.91 -14.76 9.30
CA GLY A 9 18.51 -15.54 10.47
C GLY A 9 17.07 -15.29 10.89
N ASP A 10 16.61 -14.06 10.69
CA ASP A 10 15.23 -13.65 10.95
C ASP A 10 14.27 -14.28 9.95
N PHE A 11 14.64 -14.29 8.67
CA PHE A 11 13.88 -14.98 7.63
C PHE A 11 13.77 -16.49 7.92
N GLN A 12 14.86 -17.14 8.33
CA GLN A 12 14.84 -18.56 8.71
C GLN A 12 13.89 -18.84 9.88
N ARG A 13 13.92 -18.00 10.92
CA ARG A 13 12.99 -18.13 12.06
C ARG A 13 11.55 -17.90 11.63
N TRP A 14 11.32 -16.90 10.80
CA TRP A 14 10.00 -16.59 10.25
C TRP A 14 9.44 -17.75 9.42
N CYS A 15 10.25 -18.34 8.54
CA CYS A 15 9.91 -19.55 7.78
C CYS A 15 9.60 -20.73 8.70
N ARG A 16 10.47 -21.01 9.69
CA ARG A 16 10.30 -22.13 10.62
C ARG A 16 8.99 -22.03 11.42
N SER A 17 8.66 -20.84 11.91
CA SER A 17 7.40 -20.60 12.65
C SER A 17 6.15 -20.89 11.82
N ARG A 18 6.26 -20.84 10.49
CA ARG A 18 5.17 -21.07 9.52
C ARG A 18 5.29 -22.41 8.78
N ARG A 19 6.22 -23.28 9.20
CA ARG A 19 6.52 -24.56 8.55
C ARG A 19 6.86 -24.41 7.05
N LEU A 20 7.52 -23.30 6.69
CA LEU A 20 7.98 -23.02 5.33
C LEU A 20 9.47 -23.34 5.19
N LYS A 21 9.89 -23.71 3.97
CA LYS A 21 11.30 -23.93 3.64
C LYS A 21 11.98 -22.60 3.31
N ALA A 22 13.09 -22.30 4.00
CA ALA A 22 13.85 -21.06 3.77
C ALA A 22 14.80 -21.15 2.55
N LEU A 23 15.17 -22.37 2.13
CA LEU A 23 16.05 -22.57 0.98
C LEU A 23 15.81 -23.92 0.27
N PRO A 24 15.65 -23.96 -1.06
CA PRO A 24 15.27 -22.80 -1.88
C PRO A 24 13.88 -22.33 -1.46
N ALA A 25 13.75 -21.05 -1.12
CA ALA A 25 12.44 -20.50 -0.78
C ALA A 25 11.62 -20.28 -2.06
N HIS A 26 10.32 -20.53 -1.97
CA HIS A 26 9.40 -20.21 -3.05
C HIS A 26 9.27 -18.69 -3.22
N ALA A 27 9.07 -18.20 -4.45
CA ALA A 27 8.99 -16.77 -4.74
C ALA A 27 7.93 -16.04 -3.88
N TRP A 28 6.77 -16.68 -3.69
CA TRP A 28 5.72 -16.19 -2.79
C TRP A 28 6.20 -16.12 -1.33
N THR A 29 6.91 -17.13 -0.80
CA THR A 29 7.41 -17.10 0.58
C THR A 29 8.26 -15.85 0.85
N ILE A 30 9.11 -15.51 -0.12
CA ILE A 30 9.95 -14.31 -0.04
C ILE A 30 9.09 -13.06 -0.13
N ALA A 31 8.19 -12.97 -1.12
CA ALA A 31 7.27 -11.83 -1.25
C ALA A 31 6.44 -11.59 0.04
N ALA A 32 5.91 -12.66 0.63
CA ALA A 32 5.14 -12.57 1.88
C ALA A 32 6.01 -12.10 3.05
N TYR A 33 7.26 -12.55 3.14
CA TYR A 33 8.20 -12.07 4.14
C TYR A 33 8.53 -10.59 3.94
N LEU A 34 8.79 -10.14 2.71
CA LEU A 34 9.08 -8.74 2.42
C LEU A 34 7.92 -7.81 2.80
N ARG A 35 6.68 -8.22 2.52
CA ARG A 35 5.47 -7.50 2.98
C ARG A 35 5.38 -7.47 4.51
N TRP A 36 5.77 -8.54 5.20
CA TRP A 36 5.80 -8.57 6.66
C TRP A 36 6.89 -7.67 7.26
N VAL A 37 8.06 -7.60 6.62
CA VAL A 37 9.15 -6.70 7.01
C VAL A 37 8.79 -5.24 6.75
N GLU A 38 8.23 -4.92 5.58
CA GLU A 38 7.79 -3.55 5.23
C GLU A 38 6.90 -2.96 6.32
N LEU A 39 5.91 -3.71 6.81
CA LEU A 39 5.00 -3.23 7.86
C LEU A 39 5.70 -2.88 9.18
N ARG A 40 6.93 -3.35 9.41
CA ARG A 40 7.66 -3.19 10.68
C ARG A 40 8.89 -2.29 10.55
N GLN A 41 9.50 -2.26 9.38
CA GLN A 41 10.81 -1.63 9.13
C GLN A 41 10.83 -0.77 7.86
N GLY A 42 9.69 -0.62 7.18
CA GLY A 42 9.56 0.16 5.96
C GLY A 42 10.26 -0.45 4.75
N VAL A 43 10.34 0.35 3.68
CA VAL A 43 10.93 -0.03 2.39
C VAL A 43 12.41 -0.41 2.51
N GLU A 44 13.18 0.34 3.29
CA GLU A 44 14.62 0.08 3.49
C GLU A 44 14.86 -1.25 4.23
N GLY A 45 14.02 -1.57 5.22
CA GLY A 45 14.07 -2.87 5.88
C GLY A 45 13.76 -4.02 4.93
N ALA A 46 12.75 -3.86 4.07
CA ALA A 46 12.40 -4.86 3.07
C ALA A 46 13.54 -5.05 2.04
N ARG A 47 14.16 -3.97 1.58
CA ARG A 47 15.31 -4.00 0.66
C ARG A 47 16.50 -4.72 1.28
N ALA A 48 16.89 -4.34 2.51
CA ALA A 48 17.99 -4.98 3.23
C ALA A 48 17.73 -6.49 3.46
N ALA A 49 16.49 -6.85 3.80
CA ALA A 49 16.07 -8.24 3.94
C ALA A 49 16.19 -9.02 2.62
N LEU A 50 15.73 -8.44 1.51
CA LEU A 50 15.85 -9.06 0.18
C LEU A 50 17.31 -9.32 -0.18
N THR A 51 18.20 -8.33 -0.03
CA THR A 51 19.62 -8.47 -0.32
C THR A 51 20.26 -9.59 0.51
N ALA A 52 19.94 -9.68 1.81
CA ALA A 52 20.45 -10.74 2.68
C ALA A 52 19.98 -12.14 2.22
N ILE A 53 18.70 -12.28 1.88
CA ILE A 53 18.13 -13.55 1.40
C ILE A 53 18.72 -13.93 0.04
N SER A 54 18.91 -12.95 -0.85
CA SER A 54 19.49 -13.17 -2.17
C SER A 54 20.92 -13.66 -2.12
N ARG A 55 21.74 -13.06 -1.25
CA ARG A 55 23.11 -13.51 -1.01
C ARG A 55 23.17 -14.97 -0.58
N GLU A 56 22.28 -15.39 0.33
CA GLU A 56 22.25 -16.75 0.84
C GLU A 56 21.77 -17.77 -0.20
N HIS A 57 20.86 -17.38 -1.09
CA HIS A 57 20.49 -18.22 -2.24
C HIS A 57 21.66 -18.38 -3.22
N LEU A 58 22.38 -17.29 -3.51
CA LEU A 58 23.54 -17.31 -4.39
C LEU A 58 24.68 -18.18 -3.82
N LEU A 59 25.00 -18.02 -2.52
CA LEU A 59 26.05 -18.81 -1.85
C LEU A 59 25.76 -20.33 -1.86
N ARG A 60 24.50 -20.73 -2.01
CA ARG A 60 24.07 -22.13 -2.03
C ARG A 60 23.61 -22.60 -3.40
N SER A 61 24.01 -21.88 -4.46
CA SER A 61 23.70 -22.21 -5.86
C SER A 61 22.19 -22.36 -6.15
N ALA A 62 21.35 -21.70 -5.36
CA ALA A 62 19.90 -21.65 -5.57
C ALA A 62 19.53 -20.46 -6.46
N ARG A 63 18.33 -20.50 -7.04
CA ARG A 63 17.80 -19.40 -7.85
C ARG A 63 17.73 -18.12 -7.02
N VAL A 64 18.33 -17.04 -7.53
CA VAL A 64 18.39 -15.75 -6.85
C VAL A 64 17.00 -15.09 -6.80
N PRO A 65 16.46 -14.80 -5.60
CA PRO A 65 15.15 -14.19 -5.37
C PRO A 65 14.90 -12.87 -6.11
N GLU A 66 15.88 -11.97 -6.16
CA GLU A 66 15.77 -10.67 -6.85
C GLU A 66 15.41 -10.77 -8.34
N ARG A 67 15.68 -11.93 -8.97
CA ARG A 67 15.39 -12.18 -10.38
C ARG A 67 14.00 -12.79 -10.60
N LEU A 68 13.24 -13.04 -9.54
CA LEU A 68 11.91 -13.65 -9.61
C LEU A 68 10.85 -12.57 -9.85
N PRO A 69 10.00 -12.71 -10.89
CA PRO A 69 8.99 -11.68 -11.20
C PRO A 69 8.06 -11.35 -10.04
N THR A 70 7.67 -12.35 -9.25
CA THR A 70 6.83 -12.16 -8.05
C THR A 70 7.51 -11.27 -7.01
N VAL A 71 8.82 -11.46 -6.81
CA VAL A 71 9.60 -10.69 -5.82
C VAL A 71 9.79 -9.26 -6.32
N GLN A 72 10.12 -9.08 -7.60
CA GLN A 72 10.26 -7.76 -8.23
C GLN A 72 8.97 -6.95 -8.16
N ARG A 73 7.84 -7.55 -8.56
CA ARG A 73 6.51 -6.90 -8.46
C ARG A 73 6.16 -6.52 -7.02
N THR A 74 6.53 -7.37 -6.07
CA THR A 74 6.29 -7.10 -4.64
C THR A 74 7.12 -5.93 -4.14
N MET A 75 8.41 -5.86 -4.51
CA MET A 75 9.26 -4.73 -4.15
C MET A 75 8.77 -3.43 -4.79
N ALA A 76 8.41 -3.45 -6.08
CA ALA A 76 7.84 -2.28 -6.75
C ALA A 76 6.55 -1.79 -6.07
N LEU A 77 5.69 -2.71 -5.60
CA LEU A 77 4.51 -2.36 -4.82
C LEU A 77 4.86 -1.71 -3.48
N ILE A 78 5.87 -2.23 -2.79
CA ILE A 78 6.35 -1.70 -1.51
C ILE A 78 6.92 -0.27 -1.70
N GLU A 79 7.75 -0.08 -2.72
CA GLU A 79 8.37 1.21 -3.06
C GLU A 79 7.29 2.25 -3.40
N ARG A 80 6.35 1.92 -4.29
CA ARG A 80 5.22 2.80 -4.63
C ARG A 80 4.37 3.17 -3.41
N ARG A 81 4.21 2.25 -2.45
CA ARG A 81 3.46 2.52 -1.20
C ARG A 81 4.20 3.44 -0.25
N ALA A 82 5.53 3.42 -0.27
CA ALA A 82 6.36 4.33 0.51
C ALA A 82 6.27 5.75 -0.08
N GLU A 83 6.31 5.88 -1.41
CA GLU A 83 6.15 7.16 -2.12
C GLU A 83 4.80 7.80 -1.83
N THR A 84 3.72 7.02 -1.90
CA THR A 84 2.34 7.51 -1.74
C THR A 84 1.86 7.59 -0.29
N HIS A 85 2.73 7.36 0.71
CA HIS A 85 2.28 7.29 2.11
C HIS A 85 1.70 8.62 2.63
N GLY A 86 2.22 9.77 2.17
CA GLY A 86 1.72 11.10 2.53
C GLY A 86 0.40 11.47 1.82
N ASP A 87 0.24 11.02 0.58
CA ASP A 87 -0.80 11.53 -0.33
C ASP A 87 -2.04 10.63 -0.43
N ARG A 88 -2.18 9.63 0.46
CA ARG A 88 -3.26 8.62 0.37
C ARG A 88 -4.67 9.20 0.44
N ALA A 89 -4.82 10.39 1.00
CA ALA A 89 -6.09 11.11 1.10
C ALA A 89 -6.21 12.28 0.10
N ALA A 90 -5.14 12.63 -0.61
CA ALA A 90 -5.13 13.67 -1.63
C ALA A 90 -5.73 13.14 -2.94
N LEU A 91 -7.02 12.82 -2.91
CA LEU A 91 -7.78 12.39 -4.09
C LEU A 91 -7.95 13.51 -5.13
N PHE A 92 -7.75 14.75 -4.69
CA PHE A 92 -7.87 15.97 -5.49
C PHE A 92 -6.66 16.87 -5.19
N ASP A 93 -6.14 17.57 -6.21
CA ASP A 93 -5.21 18.67 -5.97
C ASP A 93 -5.99 19.82 -5.32
N GLU A 94 -5.45 20.41 -4.24
CA GLU A 94 -6.10 21.54 -3.57
C GLU A 94 -6.35 22.71 -4.54
N ARG A 95 -5.50 22.86 -5.56
CA ARG A 95 -5.65 23.88 -6.61
C ARG A 95 -6.89 23.63 -7.47
N ASP A 96 -7.21 22.37 -7.77
CA ASP A 96 -8.38 22.02 -8.57
C ASP A 96 -9.69 22.24 -7.79
N VAL A 97 -9.64 22.13 -6.46
CA VAL A 97 -10.80 22.38 -5.57
C VAL A 97 -11.04 23.88 -5.36
N LEU A 98 -9.97 24.69 -5.33
CA LEU A 98 -10.04 26.12 -5.05
C LEU A 98 -10.13 27.00 -6.30
N ALA A 99 -9.92 26.45 -7.50
CA ALA A 99 -9.89 27.22 -8.75
C ALA A 99 -11.22 27.81 -9.19
N ASP A 100 -12.34 27.55 -8.51
CA ASP A 100 -13.67 27.97 -8.97
C ASP A 100 -14.64 28.31 -7.82
N VAL A 101 -14.18 29.08 -6.82
CA VAL A 101 -15.11 29.83 -5.96
C VAL A 101 -15.32 31.20 -6.61
N PRO A 102 -16.34 31.40 -7.46
CA PRO A 102 -16.77 32.75 -7.76
C PRO A 102 -17.09 33.43 -6.43
N ASP A 103 -16.63 34.67 -6.26
CA ASP A 103 -17.00 35.51 -5.11
C ASP A 103 -18.51 35.35 -4.88
N ALA A 104 -18.87 34.84 -3.71
CA ALA A 104 -20.27 34.73 -3.34
C ALA A 104 -20.85 36.15 -3.43
N PRO A 105 -21.90 36.41 -4.24
CA PRO A 105 -22.57 37.69 -4.16
C PRO A 105 -23.08 37.86 -2.73
N ASP A 106 -22.87 39.05 -2.16
CA ASP A 106 -23.30 39.39 -0.79
C ASP A 106 -24.68 38.82 -0.50
N ALA A 107 -24.74 37.90 0.45
CA ALA A 107 -25.98 37.27 0.85
C ALA A 107 -26.89 38.35 1.47
N PRO A 108 -28.13 38.55 0.97
CA PRO A 108 -29.07 39.41 1.67
C PRO A 108 -29.38 38.80 3.04
N GLU A 109 -29.38 39.65 4.08
CA GLU A 109 -29.70 39.25 5.45
C GLU A 109 -31.01 38.45 5.51
N PRO A 110 -31.04 37.28 6.18
CA PRO A 110 -32.25 36.48 6.27
C PRO A 110 -33.22 37.11 7.28
N SER A 111 -34.22 37.82 6.75
CA SER A 111 -35.42 38.20 7.50
C SER A 111 -36.46 37.07 7.41
N GLY A 112 -36.43 36.15 8.37
CA GLY A 112 -37.53 35.19 8.57
C GLY A 112 -37.09 33.85 9.16
N PRO A 113 -37.93 33.19 9.98
CA PRO A 113 -37.59 31.88 10.55
C PRO A 113 -37.50 30.80 9.46
N PRO A 114 -36.59 29.82 9.61
CA PRO A 114 -36.27 28.88 8.54
C PRO A 114 -37.42 27.90 8.30
N ALA A 115 -37.95 27.91 7.07
CA ALA A 115 -38.82 26.83 6.60
C ALA A 115 -38.03 25.52 6.53
N GLU A 116 -38.57 24.46 7.13
CA GLU A 116 -37.98 23.12 7.16
C GLU A 116 -37.84 22.52 5.75
N GLY A 117 -36.72 22.82 5.10
CA GLY A 117 -36.31 22.21 3.84
C GLY A 117 -35.82 20.79 4.09
N ARG A 118 -36.48 19.80 3.48
CA ARG A 118 -36.07 18.38 3.50
C ARG A 118 -34.58 18.25 3.16
N ARG A 119 -33.78 17.81 4.13
CA ARG A 119 -32.39 17.42 3.93
C ARG A 119 -32.32 16.30 2.90
N TRP A 120 -31.78 16.60 1.73
CA TRP A 120 -31.43 15.59 0.75
C TRP A 120 -30.29 14.73 1.31
N ARG A 121 -30.51 13.42 1.42
CA ARG A 121 -29.49 12.45 1.84
C ARG A 121 -29.16 11.54 0.65
N PRO A 122 -27.90 11.50 0.18
CA PRO A 122 -27.54 10.53 -0.86
C PRO A 122 -27.67 9.11 -0.32
N ALA A 123 -28.23 8.21 -1.13
CA ALA A 123 -28.39 6.81 -0.76
C ALA A 123 -27.02 6.11 -0.67
N LEU A 124 -26.77 5.40 0.44
CA LEU A 124 -25.50 4.70 0.70
C LEU A 124 -25.29 3.44 -0.16
N THR A 125 -26.31 3.02 -0.91
CA THR A 125 -26.25 1.83 -1.77
C THR A 125 -26.27 2.22 -3.24
N PRO A 126 -25.19 1.97 -4.00
CA PRO A 126 -25.18 2.21 -5.44
C PRO A 126 -26.13 1.25 -6.16
N ARG A 127 -26.99 1.78 -7.04
CA ARG A 127 -27.85 0.98 -7.92
C ARG A 127 -27.04 0.46 -9.09
N LEU A 128 -26.70 -0.83 -9.06
CA LEU A 128 -26.05 -1.52 -10.17
C LEU A 128 -27.07 -1.79 -11.28
N VAL A 129 -26.89 -1.13 -12.43
CA VAL A 129 -27.67 -1.40 -13.64
C VAL A 129 -26.95 -2.48 -14.45
N ARG A 130 -27.60 -3.62 -14.66
CA ARG A 130 -27.12 -4.63 -15.62
C ARG A 130 -27.47 -4.17 -17.03
N ARG A 131 -26.46 -3.83 -17.84
CA ARG A 131 -26.64 -3.78 -19.30
C ARG A 131 -26.75 -5.21 -19.81
N ARG A 132 -27.86 -5.57 -20.45
CA ARG A 132 -27.90 -6.76 -21.31
C ARG A 132 -27.04 -6.44 -22.53
N GLY A 133 -26.02 -7.25 -22.76
CA GLY A 133 -25.25 -7.20 -24.00
C GLY A 133 -26.18 -7.46 -25.18
N GLY A 134 -26.06 -6.62 -26.20
CA GLY A 134 -26.48 -6.93 -27.57
C GLY A 134 -25.34 -7.61 -28.31
#